data_AF-A0A1I7B0M8-F1
#
_entry.id   AF-A0A1I7B0M8-F1
#
_cell.length_a   1.000
_cell.length_b   1.000
_cell.length_c   1.000
_cell.angle_alpha   90.00
_cell.angle_beta   90.00
_cell.angle_gamma   90.00
#
_symmetry.space_group_name_H-M   'P 1'
#
loop_
_entity.id
_entity.type
_entity.pdbx_description
1 polymer ?
#
loop_
_entity_poly.entity_id
_entity_poly.type
_entity_poly.pdbx_seq_one_letter_code
_entity_poly.pdbx_strand_id
1 'polypeptide(L)'
;MHRVHIITAHLAPDQESVSSNSERDYVTASSNSPEGSEVPKPVITGLWVTLGILLIALVVIAATLLVRMQFFSNAAPTNQQINSIWAFLGVALGAVVTLIGALLTDQHNRRTTALAREAAHRQQLDKEHEHNLATQAEKRLALDTVAKLLELLTDDSGQYAPKARVGGAIATMMELHGGSVAIRILGDLWATDKVEVATAVWLLEQVLEDEDLSASQASDVTTLLALNATKLFPTEGDEHQDWNAWPKILHGPWPPHLTKQAKHNLLMAAVYALMGRNLQYWKEKANVLPVQTLYVALEDSHTAWSASQILITLSNVGVLQDLPAVGMSAFDRSRVRSRAAEGAPALWWSRLLHQLEQWAQGQQHRTAVRSDDIAAITNHLGGRP
;
A
#
# COMPACT_ATOMS: atom_id res chain seq x y z
N MET A 1 -41.42 11.70 5.03
CA MET A 1 -40.43 10.95 5.83
C MET A 1 -40.64 9.46 5.64
N HIS A 2 -40.01 8.85 4.64
CA HIS A 2 -40.01 7.39 4.45
C HIS A 2 -38.72 6.84 5.06
N ARG A 3 -38.84 5.95 6.05
CA ARG A 3 -37.74 5.19 6.61
C ARG A 3 -37.22 4.24 5.51
N VAL A 4 -36.04 4.52 4.97
CA VAL A 4 -35.30 3.58 4.15
C VAL A 4 -34.84 2.44 5.06
N HIS A 5 -35.43 1.25 4.91
CA HIS A 5 -34.89 0.04 5.51
C HIS A 5 -33.61 -0.31 4.75
N ILE A 6 -32.47 0.03 5.34
CA ILE A 6 -31.15 -0.45 4.92
C ILE A 6 -31.13 -1.95 5.23
N ILE A 7 -31.33 -2.76 4.19
CA ILE A 7 -31.12 -4.20 4.25
C ILE A 7 -29.61 -4.41 4.16
N THR A 8 -28.97 -4.52 5.33
CA THR A 8 -27.59 -4.96 5.45
C THR A 8 -27.54 -6.44 5.03
N ALA A 9 -27.24 -6.71 3.76
CA ALA A 9 -26.98 -8.06 3.29
C ALA A 9 -25.69 -8.55 3.98
N HIS A 10 -25.87 -9.46 4.94
CA HIS A 10 -24.81 -10.17 5.62
C HIS A 10 -24.11 -11.08 4.60
N LEU A 11 -23.08 -10.56 3.94
CA LEU A 11 -22.13 -11.36 3.16
C LEU A 11 -21.36 -12.22 4.17
N ALA A 12 -21.62 -13.53 4.12
CA ALA A 12 -20.87 -14.53 4.86
C ALA A 12 -19.39 -14.43 4.45
N PRO A 13 -18.45 -14.25 5.40
CA PRO A 13 -17.05 -14.36 5.08
C PRO A 13 -16.71 -15.82 4.80
N ASP A 14 -16.10 -16.08 3.65
CA ASP A 14 -15.35 -17.30 3.41
C ASP A 14 -14.31 -17.44 4.52
N GLN A 15 -14.47 -18.48 5.35
CA GLN A 15 -13.44 -18.90 6.28
C GLN A 15 -12.30 -19.53 5.48
N GLU A 16 -11.41 -18.69 4.94
CA GLU A 16 -10.06 -19.13 4.69
C GLU A 16 -9.39 -19.38 6.05
N SER A 17 -9.15 -20.66 6.32
CA SER A 17 -8.34 -21.16 7.42
C SER A 17 -6.92 -20.57 7.32
N VAL A 18 -6.74 -19.37 7.86
CA VAL A 18 -5.43 -18.82 8.22
C VAL A 18 -4.89 -19.69 9.34
N SER A 19 -4.00 -20.57 8.94
CA SER A 19 -3.11 -21.36 9.77
C SER A 19 -2.39 -20.44 10.76
N SER A 20 -2.89 -20.43 12.00
CA SER A 20 -2.21 -19.90 13.16
C SER A 20 -0.97 -20.73 13.47
N ASN A 21 0.12 -20.46 12.76
CA ASN A 21 1.46 -21.01 13.01
C ASN A 21 2.46 -19.85 12.87
N SER A 22 2.71 -19.12 13.95
CA SER A 22 3.97 -18.33 14.10
C SER A 22 4.13 -17.61 15.44
N GLU A 23 3.27 -17.79 16.45
CA GLU A 23 3.39 -17.04 17.70
C GLU A 23 3.53 -17.95 18.91
N ARG A 24 4.65 -18.69 18.95
CA ARG A 24 5.23 -19.17 20.21
C ARG A 24 6.69 -19.59 20.13
N ASP A 25 7.50 -18.90 19.33
CA ASP A 25 8.94 -18.91 19.55
C ASP A 25 9.27 -17.76 20.49
N TYR A 26 9.10 -18.05 21.79
CA TYR A 26 9.90 -17.38 22.81
C TYR A 26 11.35 -17.65 22.42
N VAL A 27 11.96 -16.66 21.76
CA VAL A 27 13.40 -16.51 21.69
C VAL A 27 13.85 -16.36 23.13
N THR A 28 14.06 -17.50 23.78
CA THR A 28 15.10 -17.64 24.78
C THR A 28 16.36 -17.17 24.08
N ALA A 29 16.65 -15.89 24.24
CA ALA A 29 17.97 -15.33 24.04
C ALA A 29 18.87 -16.06 25.04
N SER A 30 19.22 -17.29 24.69
CA SER A 30 20.42 -17.97 25.16
C SER A 30 21.50 -16.95 24.93
N SER A 31 22.00 -16.40 26.03
CA SER A 31 23.26 -15.68 26.07
C SER A 31 24.34 -16.66 25.64
N ASN A 32 24.41 -16.92 24.33
CA ASN A 32 25.57 -17.48 23.68
C ASN A 32 26.61 -16.37 23.80
N SER A 33 27.22 -16.31 24.99
CA SER A 33 28.49 -15.64 25.19
C SER A 33 29.35 -16.11 24.02
N PRO A 34 29.87 -15.20 23.18
CA PRO A 34 30.67 -15.60 22.04
C PRO A 34 31.77 -16.49 22.60
N GLU A 35 31.71 -17.79 22.27
CA GLU A 35 32.76 -18.75 22.56
C GLU A 35 34.05 -18.06 22.16
N GLY A 36 34.85 -17.71 23.17
CA GLY A 36 36.08 -16.98 22.98
C GLY A 36 36.85 -17.71 21.91
N SER A 37 37.10 -17.03 20.80
CA SER A 37 37.74 -17.58 19.62
C SER A 37 39.01 -18.31 20.06
N GLU A 38 38.92 -19.63 20.25
CA GLU A 38 40.07 -20.45 20.57
C GLU A 38 40.95 -20.34 19.33
N VAL A 39 42.04 -19.59 19.47
CA VAL A 39 43.07 -19.50 18.43
C VAL A 39 43.38 -20.92 18.01
N PRO A 40 43.22 -21.29 16.72
CA PRO A 40 43.35 -22.67 16.30
C PRO A 40 44.72 -23.19 16.70
N LYS A 41 44.73 -24.05 17.72
CA LYS A 41 45.90 -24.75 18.28
C LYS A 41 46.83 -25.37 17.22
N PRO A 42 46.42 -25.82 16.01
CA PRO A 42 47.37 -26.39 15.04
C PRO A 42 48.41 -25.41 14.47
N VAL A 43 48.17 -24.09 14.47
CA VAL A 43 49.10 -23.14 13.82
C VAL A 43 50.39 -22.98 14.61
N ILE A 44 50.31 -22.99 15.95
CA ILE A 44 51.48 -22.90 16.83
C ILE A 44 52.36 -24.14 16.66
N THR A 45 51.75 -25.33 16.58
CA THR A 45 52.48 -26.59 16.41
C THR A 45 53.24 -26.64 15.08
N GLY A 46 52.63 -26.19 13.97
CA GLY A 46 53.30 -26.15 12.66
C GLY A 46 54.51 -25.21 12.62
N LEU A 47 54.46 -24.09 13.35
CA LEU A 47 55.56 -23.13 13.43
C LEU A 47 56.76 -23.71 14.20
N TRP A 48 56.52 -24.40 15.33
CA TRP A 48 57.60 -25.08 16.06
C TRP A 48 58.23 -26.21 15.27
N VAL A 49 57.43 -26.96 14.50
CA VAL A 49 57.92 -28.03 13.62
C VAL A 49 58.80 -27.47 12.51
N THR A 50 58.39 -26.40 11.83
CA THR A 50 59.19 -25.76 10.77
C THR A 50 60.47 -25.13 11.31
N LEU A 51 60.41 -24.46 12.46
CA LEU A 51 61.60 -23.95 13.16
C LEU A 51 62.55 -25.09 13.56
N GLY A 52 62.01 -26.19 14.08
CA GLY A 52 62.77 -27.38 14.43
C GLY A 52 63.48 -28.00 13.24
N ILE A 53 62.79 -28.15 12.10
CA ILE A 53 63.40 -28.64 10.85
C ILE A 53 64.51 -27.70 10.37
N LEU A 54 64.29 -26.38 10.41
CA LEU A 54 65.29 -25.40 10.01
C LEU A 54 66.53 -25.47 10.91
N LEU A 55 66.35 -25.58 12.23
CA LEU A 55 67.43 -25.71 13.20
C LEU A 55 68.24 -26.99 12.95
N ILE A 56 67.56 -28.12 12.73
CA ILE A 56 68.21 -29.40 12.41
C ILE A 56 69.01 -29.29 11.11
N ALA A 57 68.44 -28.69 10.05
CA ALA A 57 69.15 -28.49 8.80
C ALA A 57 70.41 -27.63 8.98
N LEU A 58 70.33 -26.57 9.79
CA LEU A 58 71.49 -25.72 10.12
C LEU A 58 72.57 -26.50 10.86
N VAL A 59 72.20 -27.34 11.83
CA VAL A 59 73.13 -28.20 12.58
C VAL A 59 73.81 -29.21 11.64
N VAL A 60 73.07 -29.82 10.72
CA VAL A 60 73.62 -30.76 9.74
C VAL A 60 74.64 -30.07 8.82
N ILE A 61 74.34 -28.86 8.33
CA ILE A 61 75.26 -28.06 7.51
C ILE A 61 76.51 -27.67 8.32
N ALA A 62 76.34 -27.23 9.57
CA ALA A 62 77.46 -26.89 10.44
C ALA A 62 78.36 -28.12 10.72
N ALA A 63 77.77 -29.28 11.01
CA ALA A 63 78.49 -30.52 11.24
C ALA A 63 79.25 -30.98 9.98
N THR A 64 78.63 -30.92 8.80
CA THR A 64 79.31 -31.26 7.54
C THR A 64 80.44 -30.30 7.21
N LEU A 65 80.29 -29.00 7.50
CA LEU A 65 81.37 -28.03 7.37
C LEU A 65 82.53 -28.29 8.34
N LEU A 66 82.25 -28.64 9.61
CA LEU A 66 83.29 -28.99 10.59
C LEU A 66 84.09 -30.23 10.18
N VAL A 67 83.41 -31.26 9.68
CA VAL A 67 84.06 -32.48 9.15
C VAL A 67 84.92 -32.14 7.94
N ARG A 68 84.38 -31.35 6.99
CA ARG A 68 85.09 -31.00 5.74
C ARG A 68 86.27 -30.06 5.97
N MET A 69 86.21 -29.19 6.99
CA MET A 69 87.31 -28.31 7.36
C MET A 69 88.46 -29.04 8.08
N GLN A 70 88.37 -30.38 8.25
CA GLN A 70 89.35 -31.17 9.02
C GLN A 70 89.61 -30.58 10.40
N PHE A 71 88.56 -30.05 11.04
CA PHE A 71 88.68 -29.37 12.34
C PHE A 71 89.19 -30.30 13.45
N PHE A 72 89.11 -31.61 13.23
CA PHE A 72 89.63 -32.66 14.12
C PHE A 72 91.08 -33.08 13.80
N SER A 73 91.73 -32.47 12.80
CA SER A 73 93.17 -32.58 12.61
C SER A 73 93.86 -31.53 13.50
N ASN A 74 94.98 -31.89 14.15
CA ASN A 74 95.69 -31.02 15.12
C ASN A 74 96.32 -29.74 14.51
N ALA A 75 95.92 -29.33 13.31
CA ALA A 75 96.41 -28.13 12.64
C ALA A 75 95.62 -26.90 13.10
N ALA A 76 96.33 -25.80 13.43
CA ALA A 76 95.70 -24.55 13.80
C ALA A 76 94.86 -23.99 12.62
N PRO A 77 93.62 -23.52 12.87
CA PRO A 77 92.76 -23.00 11.82
C PRO A 77 93.38 -21.76 11.16
N THR A 78 93.30 -21.71 9.83
CA THR A 78 93.81 -20.57 9.06
C THR A 78 92.87 -19.36 9.20
N ASN A 79 93.41 -18.14 9.15
CA ASN A 79 92.61 -16.91 9.24
C ASN A 79 91.48 -16.85 8.18
N GLN A 80 91.67 -17.49 7.02
CA GLN A 80 90.66 -17.56 5.97
C GLN A 80 89.47 -18.45 6.35
N GLN A 81 89.71 -19.56 7.05
CA GLN A 81 88.65 -20.41 7.58
C GLN A 81 87.86 -19.69 8.67
N ILE A 82 88.54 -18.98 9.57
CA ILE A 82 87.91 -18.17 10.62
C ILE A 82 86.98 -17.12 9.99
N ASN A 83 87.44 -16.40 8.96
CA ASN A 83 86.61 -15.42 8.25
C ASN A 83 85.39 -16.02 7.56
N SER A 84 85.53 -17.22 6.97
CA SER A 84 84.39 -17.90 6.33
C SER A 84 83.34 -18.38 7.33
N ILE A 85 83.76 -18.80 8.53
CA ILE A 85 82.86 -19.18 9.64
C ILE A 85 82.09 -17.95 10.12
N TRP A 86 82.76 -16.81 10.30
CA TRP A 86 82.09 -15.56 10.67
C TRP A 86 81.09 -15.08 9.61
N ALA A 87 81.45 -15.15 8.33
CA ALA A 87 80.55 -14.79 7.23
C ALA A 87 79.31 -15.71 7.19
N PHE A 88 79.51 -17.02 7.32
CA PHE A 88 78.42 -17.98 7.38
C PHE A 88 77.51 -17.74 8.59
N LEU A 89 78.08 -17.51 9.78
CA LEU A 89 77.33 -17.21 10.99
C LEU A 89 76.51 -15.93 10.85
N GLY A 90 77.08 -14.89 10.23
CA GLY A 90 76.37 -13.65 9.93
C GLY A 90 75.16 -13.86 9.00
N VAL A 91 75.32 -14.63 7.92
CA VAL A 91 74.23 -14.96 7.00
C VAL A 91 73.15 -15.82 7.67
N ALA A 92 73.54 -16.83 8.43
CA ALA A 92 72.63 -17.70 9.17
C ALA A 92 71.79 -16.90 10.19
N LEU A 93 72.45 -16.04 10.97
CA LEU A 93 71.77 -15.20 11.97
C LEU A 93 70.84 -14.18 11.29
N GLY A 94 71.27 -13.57 10.17
CA GLY A 94 70.44 -12.69 9.37
C GLY A 94 69.18 -13.38 8.82
N ALA A 95 69.29 -14.63 8.35
CA ALA A 95 68.16 -15.41 7.87
C ALA A 95 67.15 -15.72 9.00
N VAL A 96 67.64 -16.09 10.19
CA VAL A 96 66.79 -16.36 11.37
C VAL A 96 66.07 -15.09 11.81
N VAL A 97 66.76 -13.95 11.91
CA VAL A 97 66.15 -12.67 12.27
C VAL A 97 65.09 -12.26 11.25
N THR A 98 65.36 -12.45 9.96
CA THR A 98 64.39 -12.15 8.88
C THR A 98 63.15 -13.03 8.99
N LEU A 99 63.32 -14.33 9.25
CA LEU A 99 62.21 -15.27 9.41
C LEU A 99 61.35 -14.92 10.63
N ILE A 100 61.96 -14.60 11.78
CA ILE A 100 61.25 -14.15 12.98
C ILE A 100 60.48 -12.85 12.68
N GLY A 101 61.11 -11.89 12.01
CA GLY A 101 60.46 -10.64 11.60
C GLY A 101 59.25 -10.86 10.70
N ALA A 102 59.36 -11.77 9.72
CA ALA A 102 58.25 -12.13 8.84
C ALA A 102 57.09 -12.79 9.60
N LEU A 103 57.38 -13.71 10.53
CA LEU A 103 56.37 -14.39 11.34
C LEU A 103 55.65 -13.44 12.30
N LEU A 104 56.38 -12.54 12.97
CA LEU A 104 55.79 -11.52 13.82
C LEU A 104 54.89 -10.58 13.02
N THR A 105 55.31 -10.21 11.80
CA THR A 105 54.51 -9.36 10.90
C THR A 105 53.24 -10.06 10.44
N ASP A 106 53.31 -11.35 10.05
CA ASP A 106 52.13 -12.13 9.67
C ASP A 106 51.15 -12.27 10.85
N GLN A 107 51.66 -12.59 12.03
CA GLN A 107 50.83 -12.70 13.24
C GLN A 107 50.17 -11.36 13.59
N HIS A 108 50.90 -10.25 13.48
CA HIS A 108 50.35 -8.91 13.72
C HIS A 108 49.27 -8.56 12.69
N ASN A 109 49.52 -8.80 11.40
CA ASN A 109 48.55 -8.54 10.33
C ASN A 109 47.27 -9.37 10.48
N ARG A 110 47.37 -10.64 10.89
CA ARG A 110 46.20 -11.48 11.18
C ARG A 110 45.37 -10.94 12.35
N ARG A 111 46.02 -10.48 13.42
CA ARG A 111 45.30 -9.90 14.57
C ARG A 111 44.61 -8.59 14.21
N THR A 112 45.29 -7.72 13.45
CA THR A 112 44.73 -6.43 13.03
C THR A 112 43.56 -6.62 12.07
N THR A 113 43.65 -7.56 11.12
CA THR A 113 42.52 -7.86 10.21
C THR A 113 41.34 -8.50 10.93
N ALA A 114 41.58 -9.37 11.92
CA ALA A 114 40.51 -9.92 12.75
C ALA A 114 39.79 -8.83 13.56
N LEU A 115 40.54 -7.94 14.23
CA LEU A 115 39.96 -6.82 14.97
C LEU A 115 39.23 -5.82 14.05
N ALA A 116 39.77 -5.55 12.87
CA ALA A 116 39.13 -4.67 11.89
C ALA A 116 37.80 -5.26 11.40
N ARG A 117 37.73 -6.58 11.17
CA ARG A 117 36.48 -7.27 10.80
C ARG A 117 35.46 -7.25 11.93
N GLU A 118 35.90 -7.50 13.17
CA GLU A 118 35.01 -7.46 14.33
C GLU A 118 34.46 -6.05 14.55
N ALA A 119 35.30 -5.02 14.43
CA ALA A 119 34.88 -3.62 14.50
C ALA A 119 33.89 -3.27 13.38
N ALA A 120 34.14 -3.71 12.14
CA ALA A 120 33.24 -3.48 11.02
C ALA A 120 31.88 -4.17 11.22
N HIS A 121 31.86 -5.39 11.76
CA HIS A 121 30.64 -6.12 12.07
C HIS A 121 29.81 -5.42 13.18
N ARG A 122 30.45 -4.96 14.26
CA ARG A 122 29.77 -4.20 15.32
C ARG A 122 29.16 -2.91 14.76
N GLN A 123 29.88 -2.19 13.91
CA GLN A 123 29.34 -1.00 13.25
C GLN A 123 28.13 -1.29 12.34
N GLN A 124 28.05 -2.47 11.72
CA GLN A 124 26.88 -2.85 10.92
C GLN A 124 25.67 -3.11 11.82
N LEU A 125 25.85 -3.86 12.90
CA LEU A 125 24.77 -4.11 13.87
C LEU A 125 24.26 -2.81 14.49
N ASP A 126 25.17 -1.90 14.87
CA ASP A 126 24.78 -0.60 15.44
C ASP A 126 23.94 0.22 14.44
N LYS A 127 24.29 0.20 13.14
CA LYS A 127 23.50 0.87 12.09
C LYS A 127 22.13 0.23 11.88
N GLU A 128 22.05 -1.10 11.90
CA GLU A 128 20.78 -1.81 11.80
C GLU A 128 19.88 -1.50 13.00
N HIS A 129 20.44 -1.48 14.21
CA HIS A 129 19.72 -1.09 15.41
C HIS A 129 19.25 0.36 15.35
N GLU A 130 20.08 1.29 14.90
CA GLU A 130 19.70 2.69 14.73
C GLU A 130 18.57 2.86 13.71
N HIS A 131 18.65 2.17 12.56
CA HIS A 131 17.59 2.20 11.55
C HIS A 131 16.26 1.63 12.06
N ASN A 132 16.33 0.52 12.81
CA ASN A 132 15.14 -0.09 13.41
C ASN A 132 14.53 0.83 14.49
N LEU A 133 15.34 1.48 15.31
CA LEU A 133 14.87 2.46 16.30
C LEU A 133 14.24 3.68 15.64
N ALA A 134 14.82 4.18 14.55
CA ALA A 134 14.26 5.29 13.77
C ALA A 134 12.89 4.92 13.20
N THR A 135 12.78 3.75 12.56
CA THR A 135 11.51 3.24 12.01
C THR A 135 10.44 3.06 13.11
N GLN A 136 10.83 2.58 14.29
CA GLN A 136 9.91 2.45 15.42
C GLN A 136 9.49 3.80 16.00
N ALA A 137 10.41 4.77 16.08
CA ALA A 137 10.12 6.12 16.53
C ALA A 137 9.16 6.83 15.57
N GLU A 138 9.35 6.68 14.26
CA GLU A 138 8.43 7.18 13.22
C GLU A 138 7.03 6.58 13.38
N LYS A 139 6.92 5.26 13.53
CA LYS A 139 5.63 4.59 13.77
C LYS A 139 4.93 5.11 15.03
N ARG A 140 5.67 5.31 16.12
CA ARG A 140 5.11 5.85 17.38
C ARG A 140 4.65 7.29 17.22
N LEU A 141 5.45 8.13 16.55
CA LEU A 141 5.10 9.51 16.29
C LEU A 141 3.85 9.59 15.38
N ALA A 142 3.77 8.72 14.38
CA ALA A 142 2.62 8.62 13.51
C ALA A 142 1.36 8.23 14.31
N LEU A 143 1.43 7.19 15.14
CA LEU A 143 0.31 6.76 15.99
C LEU A 143 -0.12 7.84 17.00
N ASP A 144 0.84 8.53 17.63
CA ASP A 144 0.55 9.67 18.52
C ASP A 144 -0.12 10.82 17.76
N THR A 145 0.30 11.07 16.51
CA THR A 145 -0.34 12.06 15.65
C THR A 145 -1.76 11.65 15.28
N VAL A 146 -2.02 10.38 14.95
CA VAL A 146 -3.38 9.88 14.70
C VAL A 146 -4.24 9.99 15.94
N ALA A 147 -3.72 9.65 17.12
CA ALA A 147 -4.44 9.80 18.38
C ALA A 147 -4.86 11.26 18.61
N LYS A 148 -3.95 12.20 18.41
CA LYS A 148 -4.24 13.64 18.48
C LYS A 148 -5.24 14.11 17.41
N LEU A 149 -5.14 13.59 16.19
CA LEU A 149 -6.09 13.91 15.12
C LEU A 149 -7.50 13.38 15.44
N LEU A 150 -7.59 12.19 16.05
CA LEU A 150 -8.85 11.62 16.53
C LEU A 150 -9.44 12.45 17.67
N GLU A 151 -8.62 12.90 18.62
CA GLU A 151 -9.04 13.84 19.67
C GLU A 151 -9.59 15.15 19.06
N LEU A 152 -8.98 15.65 17.98
CA LEU A 152 -9.45 16.85 17.27
C LEU A 152 -10.76 16.66 16.51
N LEU A 153 -11.22 15.43 16.28
CA LEU A 153 -12.53 15.17 15.67
C LEU A 153 -13.69 15.49 16.62
N THR A 154 -13.42 15.52 17.92
CA THR A 154 -14.39 15.85 18.97
C THR A 154 -13.94 17.08 19.75
N ASP A 155 -14.87 17.77 20.39
CA ASP A 155 -14.57 18.80 21.39
C ASP A 155 -14.61 18.22 22.82
N ASP A 156 -14.25 19.03 23.81
CA ASP A 156 -14.25 18.64 25.23
C ASP A 156 -15.65 18.22 25.74
N SER A 157 -16.72 18.55 25.00
CA SER A 157 -18.09 18.16 25.31
C SER A 157 -18.50 16.81 24.70
N GLY A 158 -17.60 16.18 23.95
CA GLY A 158 -17.87 14.94 23.20
C GLY A 158 -18.69 15.16 21.94
N GLN A 159 -18.89 16.41 21.49
CA GLN A 159 -19.53 16.70 20.21
C GLN A 159 -18.49 16.72 19.09
N TYR A 160 -18.92 16.43 17.86
CA TYR A 160 -18.02 16.52 16.71
C TYR A 160 -17.59 17.96 16.47
N ALA A 161 -16.30 18.13 16.17
CA ALA A 161 -15.72 19.41 15.81
C ALA A 161 -16.34 19.97 14.50
N PRO A 162 -16.11 21.26 14.17
CA PRO A 162 -16.59 21.84 12.91
C PRO A 162 -16.14 21.04 11.68
N LYS A 163 -17.00 20.89 10.67
CA LYS A 163 -16.77 20.05 9.47
C LYS A 163 -15.40 20.32 8.80
N ALA A 164 -14.96 21.58 8.78
CA ALA A 164 -13.66 21.96 8.23
C ALA A 164 -12.47 21.36 9.01
N ARG A 165 -12.53 21.35 10.36
CA ARG A 165 -11.51 20.73 11.20
C ARG A 165 -11.50 19.22 11.04
N VAL A 166 -12.69 18.62 11.02
CA VAL A 166 -12.87 17.17 10.80
C VAL A 166 -12.27 16.76 9.45
N GLY A 167 -12.61 17.50 8.38
CA GLY A 167 -12.06 17.26 7.04
C GLY A 167 -10.54 17.37 6.97
N GLY A 168 -9.97 18.44 7.58
CA GLY A 168 -8.52 18.60 7.66
C GLY A 168 -7.83 17.48 8.43
N ALA A 169 -8.41 17.05 9.56
CA ALA A 169 -7.85 15.94 10.34
C ALA A 169 -7.86 14.61 9.58
N ILE A 170 -8.93 14.31 8.82
CA ILE A 170 -8.99 13.10 8.00
C ILE A 170 -7.99 13.18 6.84
N ALA A 171 -7.83 14.34 6.20
CA ALA A 171 -6.83 14.53 5.16
C ALA A 171 -5.42 14.24 5.69
N THR A 172 -5.06 14.78 6.85
CA THR A 172 -3.76 14.50 7.48
C THR A 172 -3.62 13.03 7.88
N MET A 173 -4.68 12.37 8.37
CA MET A 173 -4.63 10.93 8.65
C MET A 173 -4.38 10.09 7.38
N MET A 174 -4.99 10.49 6.27
CA MET A 174 -4.83 9.83 4.98
C MET A 174 -3.39 9.92 4.47
N GLU A 175 -2.75 11.09 4.62
CA GLU A 175 -1.33 11.28 4.30
C GLU A 175 -0.38 10.47 5.20
N LEU A 176 -0.70 10.31 6.49
CA LEU A 176 0.21 9.69 7.46
C LEU A 176 0.14 8.15 7.53
N HIS A 177 -1.05 7.55 7.40
CA HIS A 177 -1.26 6.10 7.60
C HIS A 177 -1.84 5.38 6.38
N GLY A 178 -1.88 6.07 5.25
CA GLY A 178 -2.57 5.59 4.05
C GLY A 178 -4.09 5.58 4.22
N GLY A 179 -4.78 5.26 3.13
CA GLY A 179 -6.24 5.42 3.06
C GLY A 179 -7.06 4.55 4.04
N SER A 180 -6.57 3.41 4.52
CA SER A 180 -7.45 2.40 5.17
C SER A 180 -8.16 2.91 6.44
N VAL A 181 -7.41 3.47 7.39
CA VAL A 181 -7.97 3.98 8.65
C VAL A 181 -8.82 5.22 8.40
N ALA A 182 -8.32 6.14 7.58
CA ALA A 182 -9.00 7.38 7.23
C ALA A 182 -10.35 7.12 6.54
N ILE A 183 -10.42 6.15 5.62
CA ILE A 183 -11.64 5.80 4.88
C ILE A 183 -12.72 5.21 5.79
N ARG A 184 -12.33 4.38 6.77
CA ARG A 184 -13.30 3.83 7.75
C ARG A 184 -13.92 4.94 8.59
N ILE A 185 -13.09 5.84 9.12
CA ILE A 185 -13.55 6.99 9.90
C ILE A 185 -14.40 7.94 9.04
N LEU A 186 -13.98 8.20 7.80
CA LEU A 186 -14.74 8.99 6.84
C LEU A 186 -16.12 8.39 6.59
N GLY A 187 -16.25 7.06 6.58
CA GLY A 187 -17.51 6.38 6.39
C GLY A 187 -18.57 6.76 7.42
N ASP A 188 -18.22 6.66 8.71
CA ASP A 188 -19.12 7.00 9.80
C ASP A 188 -19.44 8.50 9.86
N LEU A 189 -18.42 9.33 9.63
CA LEU A 189 -18.57 10.79 9.66
C LEU A 189 -19.39 11.31 8.47
N TRP A 190 -19.20 10.76 7.27
CA TRP A 190 -20.00 11.13 6.12
C TRP A 190 -21.44 10.65 6.27
N ALA A 191 -21.65 9.44 6.78
CA ALA A 191 -22.98 8.90 7.08
C ALA A 191 -23.78 9.83 8.01
N THR A 192 -23.11 10.40 9.02
CA THR A 192 -23.69 11.29 10.04
C THR A 192 -23.60 12.79 9.72
N ASP A 193 -23.26 13.15 8.48
CA ASP A 193 -23.12 14.53 8.00
C ASP A 193 -22.15 15.39 8.84
N LYS A 194 -21.04 14.79 9.27
CA LYS A 194 -19.96 15.46 10.03
C LYS A 194 -18.77 15.85 9.15
N VAL A 195 -18.76 15.41 7.90
CA VAL A 195 -17.80 15.81 6.87
C VAL A 195 -18.57 16.42 5.71
N GLU A 196 -18.02 17.48 5.13
CA GLU A 196 -18.55 18.09 3.92
C GLU A 196 -18.44 17.14 2.72
N VAL A 197 -19.49 17.06 1.90
CA VAL A 197 -19.54 16.14 0.74
C VAL A 197 -18.37 16.40 -0.23
N ALA A 198 -18.01 17.67 -0.45
CA ALA A 198 -16.87 18.06 -1.30
C ALA A 198 -15.57 17.41 -0.84
N THR A 199 -15.28 17.55 0.47
CA THR A 199 -14.09 17.04 1.11
C THR A 199 -14.09 15.52 1.12
N ALA A 200 -15.22 14.88 1.41
CA ALA A 200 -15.33 13.43 1.37
C ALA A 200 -15.01 12.88 -0.03
N VAL A 201 -15.58 13.48 -1.07
CA VAL A 201 -15.34 13.08 -2.46
C VAL A 201 -13.90 13.29 -2.86
N TRP A 202 -13.33 14.45 -2.54
CA TRP A 202 -11.91 14.74 -2.81
C TRP A 202 -10.99 13.69 -2.15
N LEU A 203 -11.24 13.34 -0.89
CA LEU A 203 -10.47 12.30 -0.19
C LEU A 203 -10.61 10.94 -0.88
N LEU A 204 -11.83 10.54 -1.28
CA LEU A 204 -12.03 9.28 -2.00
C LEU A 204 -11.30 9.26 -3.34
N GLU A 205 -11.29 10.37 -4.08
CA GLU A 205 -10.55 10.50 -5.34
C GLU A 205 -9.06 10.29 -5.14
N GLN A 206 -8.46 10.94 -4.14
CA GLN A 206 -7.04 10.78 -3.85
C GLN A 206 -6.67 9.32 -3.57
N VAL A 207 -7.52 8.58 -2.85
CA VAL A 207 -7.28 7.15 -2.60
C VAL A 207 -7.46 6.31 -3.87
N LEU A 208 -8.42 6.64 -4.74
CA LEU A 208 -8.64 5.89 -5.99
C LEU A 208 -7.60 6.19 -7.08
N GLU A 209 -6.95 7.35 -7.02
CA GLU A 209 -5.85 7.75 -7.91
C GLU A 209 -4.51 7.11 -7.52
N ASP A 210 -4.38 6.58 -6.31
CA ASP A 210 -3.17 5.87 -5.86
C ASP A 210 -2.96 4.57 -6.65
N GLU A 211 -1.79 4.43 -7.28
CA GLU A 211 -1.39 3.25 -8.06
C GLU A 211 -1.12 2.03 -7.16
N ASP A 212 -0.70 2.27 -5.92
CA ASP A 212 -0.38 1.24 -4.93
C ASP A 212 -1.62 0.81 -4.11
N LEU A 213 -2.81 1.25 -4.53
CA LEU A 213 -4.06 0.96 -3.86
C LEU A 213 -4.34 -0.55 -3.81
N SER A 214 -4.48 -1.09 -2.60
CA SER A 214 -4.86 -2.49 -2.44
C SER A 214 -6.29 -2.76 -2.92
N ALA A 215 -6.53 -3.97 -3.43
CA ALA A 215 -7.84 -4.44 -3.88
C ALA A 215 -8.97 -4.23 -2.83
N SER A 216 -8.64 -4.47 -1.56
CA SER A 216 -9.58 -4.27 -0.44
C SER A 216 -9.91 -2.79 -0.24
N GLN A 217 -8.90 -1.92 -0.22
CA GLN A 217 -9.12 -0.48 -0.06
C GLN A 217 -9.92 0.11 -1.22
N ALA A 218 -9.65 -0.31 -2.47
CA ALA A 218 -10.44 0.08 -3.63
C ALA A 218 -11.92 -0.31 -3.46
N SER A 219 -12.19 -1.52 -2.97
CA SER A 219 -13.55 -1.98 -2.69
C SER A 219 -14.23 -1.15 -1.60
N ASP A 220 -13.53 -0.87 -0.49
CA ASP A 220 -14.06 -0.09 0.64
C ASP A 220 -14.42 1.33 0.22
N VAL A 221 -13.52 2.02 -0.50
CA VAL A 221 -13.72 3.39 -0.99
C VAL A 221 -14.90 3.48 -1.94
N THR A 222 -14.97 2.59 -2.92
CA THR A 222 -16.06 2.59 -3.91
C THR A 222 -17.40 2.18 -3.28
N THR A 223 -17.39 1.30 -2.27
CA THR A 223 -18.57 0.97 -1.46
C THR A 223 -19.05 2.20 -0.70
N LEU A 224 -18.13 2.93 -0.07
CA LEU A 224 -18.46 4.14 0.68
C LEU A 224 -19.08 5.22 -0.21
N LEU A 225 -18.51 5.41 -1.41
CA LEU A 225 -19.06 6.31 -2.42
C LEU A 225 -20.49 5.90 -2.82
N ALA A 226 -20.72 4.60 -3.07
CA ALA A 226 -22.04 4.10 -3.43
C ALA A 226 -23.08 4.34 -2.33
N LEU A 227 -22.72 4.05 -1.07
CA LEU A 227 -23.62 4.24 0.08
C LEU A 227 -24.02 5.70 0.32
N ASN A 228 -23.16 6.65 -0.08
CA ASN A 228 -23.43 8.09 0.06
C ASN A 228 -23.76 8.79 -1.26
N ALA A 229 -23.98 8.05 -2.34
CA ALA A 229 -24.16 8.61 -3.68
C ALA A 229 -25.34 9.60 -3.80
N THR A 230 -26.38 9.41 -2.98
CA THR A 230 -27.55 10.30 -2.93
C THR A 230 -27.25 11.68 -2.35
N LYS A 231 -26.10 11.86 -1.67
CA LYS A 231 -25.62 13.12 -1.10
C LYS A 231 -24.75 13.93 -2.08
N LEU A 232 -24.34 13.33 -3.20
CA LEU A 232 -23.43 13.95 -4.18
C LEU A 232 -24.06 15.09 -4.97
N PHE A 233 -25.38 15.20 -4.91
CA PHE A 233 -26.18 16.24 -5.57
C PHE A 233 -26.94 17.03 -4.51
N PRO A 234 -27.29 18.29 -4.75
CA PRO A 234 -28.12 19.08 -3.85
C PRO A 234 -29.55 18.56 -3.83
N THR A 235 -30.19 18.63 -2.66
CA THR A 235 -31.62 18.40 -2.44
C THR A 235 -32.41 19.68 -2.64
N GLU A 236 -33.73 19.57 -2.84
CA GLU A 236 -34.62 20.73 -2.88
C GLU A 236 -34.53 21.49 -1.54
N GLY A 237 -34.02 22.73 -1.58
CA GLY A 237 -33.84 23.57 -0.40
C GLY A 237 -32.39 23.86 -0.01
N ASP A 238 -31.42 23.15 -0.61
CA ASP A 238 -30.01 23.49 -0.42
C ASP A 238 -29.67 24.85 -1.07
N GLU A 239 -28.82 25.63 -0.42
CA GLU A 239 -28.43 26.97 -0.85
C GLU A 239 -27.74 26.97 -2.23
N HIS A 240 -26.98 25.91 -2.53
CA HIS A 240 -26.18 25.80 -3.74
C HIS A 240 -26.73 24.71 -4.68
N GLN A 241 -27.83 25.03 -5.37
CA GLN A 241 -28.52 24.11 -6.29
C GLN A 241 -27.72 23.74 -7.56
N ASP A 242 -26.65 24.47 -7.88
CA ASP A 242 -25.82 24.21 -9.07
C ASP A 242 -24.55 23.41 -8.73
N TRP A 243 -24.25 23.28 -7.45
CA TRP A 243 -23.07 22.56 -7.01
C TRP A 243 -23.32 21.05 -7.07
N ASN A 244 -22.32 20.27 -7.45
CA ASN A 244 -22.34 18.81 -7.32
C ASN A 244 -20.94 18.34 -6.95
N ALA A 245 -20.86 17.27 -6.18
CA ALA A 245 -19.62 16.64 -5.77
C ALA A 245 -19.43 15.32 -6.52
N TRP A 246 -19.65 15.30 -7.84
CA TRP A 246 -19.44 14.08 -8.61
C TRP A 246 -17.94 13.81 -8.78
N PRO A 247 -17.44 12.59 -8.46
CA PRO A 247 -16.03 12.27 -8.63
C PRO A 247 -15.57 12.34 -10.10
N LYS A 248 -14.50 13.09 -10.36
CA LYS A 248 -13.78 13.23 -11.64
C LYS A 248 -13.30 11.90 -12.20
N ILE A 249 -12.92 10.94 -11.34
CA ILE A 249 -12.54 9.58 -11.78
C ILE A 249 -13.66 8.90 -12.59
N LEU A 250 -14.92 9.34 -12.42
CA LEU A 250 -16.08 8.81 -13.16
C LEU A 250 -16.33 9.51 -14.49
N HIS A 251 -15.59 10.58 -14.82
CA HIS A 251 -15.75 11.31 -16.07
C HIS A 251 -15.03 10.65 -17.25
N GLY A 252 -14.05 9.79 -16.98
CA GLY A 252 -13.20 9.18 -17.99
C GLY A 252 -12.93 7.69 -17.72
N PRO A 253 -12.12 7.04 -18.57
CA PRO A 253 -11.79 5.63 -18.44
C PRO A 253 -11.30 5.30 -17.03
N TRP A 254 -11.87 4.28 -16.42
CA TRP A 254 -11.51 3.89 -15.07
C TRP A 254 -10.11 3.29 -15.01
N PRO A 255 -9.33 3.55 -13.94
CA PRO A 255 -8.00 3.00 -13.82
C PRO A 255 -7.97 1.47 -13.92
N PRO A 256 -6.97 0.89 -14.61
CA PRO A 256 -6.91 -0.53 -14.88
C PRO A 256 -6.69 -1.37 -13.62
N HIS A 257 -6.09 -0.80 -12.56
CA HIS A 257 -5.84 -1.47 -11.28
C HIS A 257 -7.09 -1.64 -10.42
N LEU A 258 -8.19 -0.92 -10.72
CA LEU A 258 -9.44 -1.11 -10.00
C LEU A 258 -10.00 -2.52 -10.23
N THR A 259 -10.27 -3.20 -9.13
CA THR A 259 -10.85 -4.55 -9.17
C THR A 259 -12.23 -4.53 -9.83
N LYS A 260 -12.65 -5.69 -10.36
CA LYS A 260 -14.01 -5.86 -10.89
C LYS A 260 -15.06 -5.42 -9.88
N GLN A 261 -14.90 -5.76 -8.60
CA GLN A 261 -15.83 -5.38 -7.54
C GLN A 261 -15.88 -3.85 -7.34
N ALA A 262 -14.73 -3.18 -7.26
CA ALA A 262 -14.68 -1.73 -7.14
C ALA A 262 -15.38 -1.03 -8.32
N LYS A 263 -15.13 -1.49 -9.55
CA LYS A 263 -15.81 -1.00 -10.75
C LYS A 263 -17.33 -1.21 -10.71
N HIS A 264 -17.80 -2.35 -10.18
CA HIS A 264 -19.25 -2.56 -9.96
C HIS A 264 -19.82 -1.60 -8.92
N ASN A 265 -19.11 -1.34 -7.83
CA ASN A 265 -19.54 -0.36 -6.82
C ASN A 265 -19.63 1.07 -7.40
N LEU A 266 -18.75 1.45 -8.34
CA LEU A 266 -18.89 2.72 -9.07
C LEU A 266 -20.17 2.78 -9.91
N LEU A 267 -20.58 1.68 -10.55
CA LEU A 267 -21.89 1.61 -11.21
C LEU A 267 -23.03 1.77 -10.20
N MET A 268 -22.92 1.13 -9.03
CA MET A 268 -23.92 1.27 -7.96
C MET A 268 -24.04 2.73 -7.50
N ALA A 269 -22.91 3.44 -7.37
CA ALA A 269 -22.92 4.86 -7.05
C ALA A 269 -23.66 5.68 -8.11
N ALA A 270 -23.44 5.43 -9.41
CA ALA A 270 -24.20 6.06 -10.49
C ALA A 270 -25.71 5.79 -10.40
N VAL A 271 -26.11 4.54 -10.16
CA VAL A 271 -27.54 4.17 -10.03
C VAL A 271 -28.16 4.82 -8.80
N TYR A 272 -27.51 4.75 -7.64
CA TYR A 272 -28.03 5.33 -6.41
C TYR A 272 -28.08 6.86 -6.44
N ALA A 273 -27.11 7.50 -7.09
CA ALA A 273 -27.18 8.93 -7.38
C ALA A 273 -28.43 9.29 -8.19
N LEU A 274 -28.67 8.61 -9.32
CA LEU A 274 -29.85 8.81 -10.16
C LEU A 274 -31.15 8.67 -9.37
N MET A 275 -31.26 7.57 -8.63
CA MET A 275 -32.44 7.25 -7.82
C MET A 275 -32.64 8.20 -6.63
N GLY A 276 -31.57 8.87 -6.19
CA GLY A 276 -31.61 9.84 -5.10
C GLY A 276 -32.37 11.11 -5.44
N ARG A 277 -32.64 11.41 -6.71
CA ARG A 277 -33.36 12.61 -7.14
C ARG A 277 -34.60 12.26 -7.97
N ASN A 278 -35.47 13.24 -8.14
CA ASN A 278 -36.62 13.10 -9.04
C ASN A 278 -36.17 13.30 -10.50
N LEU A 279 -36.99 12.83 -11.46
CA LEU A 279 -36.62 12.93 -12.88
C LEU A 279 -36.54 14.39 -13.36
N GLN A 280 -37.34 15.27 -12.77
CA GLN A 280 -37.38 16.69 -13.10
C GLN A 280 -36.08 17.41 -12.78
N TYR A 281 -35.43 17.08 -11.66
CA TYR A 281 -34.13 17.60 -11.26
C TYR A 281 -33.08 17.39 -12.36
N TRP A 282 -33.05 16.18 -12.93
CA TRP A 282 -32.12 15.83 -14.00
C TRP A 282 -32.44 16.55 -15.32
N LYS A 283 -33.72 16.80 -15.61
CA LYS A 283 -34.17 17.57 -16.78
C LYS A 283 -33.74 19.03 -16.70
N GLU A 284 -33.96 19.66 -15.55
CA GLU A 284 -33.76 21.11 -15.37
C GLU A 284 -32.28 21.48 -15.27
N LYS A 285 -31.50 20.71 -14.51
CA LYS A 285 -30.08 21.02 -14.27
C LYS A 285 -29.16 20.59 -15.41
N ALA A 286 -29.66 19.80 -16.37
CA ALA A 286 -28.86 19.15 -17.41
C ALA A 286 -27.63 18.40 -16.88
N ASN A 287 -27.64 18.01 -15.59
CA ASN A 287 -26.53 17.30 -14.98
C ASN A 287 -26.69 15.81 -15.27
N VAL A 288 -25.99 15.34 -16.30
CA VAL A 288 -26.09 13.96 -16.79
C VAL A 288 -24.91 13.10 -16.32
N LEU A 289 -24.15 13.55 -15.33
CA LEU A 289 -22.90 12.91 -14.89
C LEU A 289 -23.07 11.43 -14.48
N PRO A 290 -24.11 11.02 -13.72
CA PRO A 290 -24.31 9.61 -13.42
C PRO A 290 -24.58 8.78 -14.68
N VAL A 291 -25.33 9.33 -15.65
CA VAL A 291 -25.60 8.63 -16.91
C VAL A 291 -24.33 8.55 -17.75
N GLN A 292 -23.53 9.62 -17.85
CA GLN A 292 -22.23 9.61 -18.53
C GLN A 292 -21.29 8.57 -17.94
N THR A 293 -21.29 8.40 -16.62
CA THR A 293 -20.52 7.35 -15.93
C THR A 293 -20.90 5.95 -16.44
N LEU A 294 -22.19 5.70 -16.72
CA LEU A 294 -22.63 4.43 -17.30
C LEU A 294 -22.12 4.25 -18.73
N TYR A 295 -21.99 5.32 -19.52
CA TYR A 295 -21.40 5.24 -20.87
C TYR A 295 -19.91 4.94 -20.82
N VAL A 296 -19.17 5.63 -19.95
CA VAL A 296 -17.75 5.35 -19.71
C VAL A 296 -17.57 3.87 -19.34
N ALA A 297 -18.44 3.34 -18.48
CA ALA A 297 -18.40 1.93 -18.10
C ALA A 297 -18.73 0.95 -19.24
N LEU A 298 -19.27 1.40 -20.38
CA LEU A 298 -19.40 0.59 -21.60
C LEU A 298 -18.06 0.38 -22.31
N GLU A 299 -17.02 1.15 -22.01
CA GLU A 299 -15.70 0.95 -22.61
C GLU A 299 -14.90 -0.13 -21.86
N ASP A 300 -15.23 -0.37 -20.59
CA ASP A 300 -14.60 -1.39 -19.75
C ASP A 300 -15.24 -2.77 -19.95
N SER A 301 -14.42 -3.78 -20.24
CA SER A 301 -14.88 -5.14 -20.53
C SER A 301 -15.54 -5.84 -19.33
N HIS A 302 -15.21 -5.47 -18.09
CA HIS A 302 -15.74 -6.09 -16.89
C HIS A 302 -17.09 -5.50 -16.46
N THR A 303 -17.38 -4.26 -16.84
CA THR A 303 -18.62 -3.57 -16.48
C THR A 303 -19.55 -3.26 -17.64
N ALA A 304 -19.09 -3.45 -18.88
CA ALA A 304 -19.86 -3.20 -20.09
C ALA A 304 -21.24 -3.87 -20.08
N TRP A 305 -21.31 -5.14 -19.68
CA TRP A 305 -22.57 -5.87 -19.61
C TRP A 305 -23.52 -5.25 -18.55
N SER A 306 -23.02 -5.00 -17.34
CA SER A 306 -23.78 -4.41 -16.22
C SER A 306 -24.30 -3.00 -16.57
N ALA A 307 -23.44 -2.15 -17.11
CA ALA A 307 -23.82 -0.81 -17.58
C ALA A 307 -24.87 -0.88 -18.70
N SER A 308 -24.76 -1.86 -19.61
CA SER A 308 -25.74 -2.04 -20.69
C SER A 308 -27.13 -2.40 -20.16
N GLN A 309 -27.21 -3.26 -19.13
CA GLN A 309 -28.48 -3.58 -18.47
C GLN A 309 -29.14 -2.32 -17.90
N ILE A 310 -28.38 -1.52 -17.14
CA ILE A 310 -28.88 -0.28 -16.51
C ILE A 310 -29.39 0.67 -17.60
N LEU A 311 -28.60 0.90 -18.64
CA LEU A 311 -28.95 1.82 -19.72
C LEU A 311 -30.20 1.37 -20.50
N ILE A 312 -30.41 0.07 -20.72
CA ILE A 312 -31.65 -0.44 -21.34
C ILE A 312 -32.83 -0.24 -20.40
N THR A 313 -32.68 -0.55 -19.11
CA THR A 313 -33.75 -0.31 -18.15
C THR A 313 -34.16 1.16 -18.18
N LEU A 314 -33.20 2.10 -18.10
CA LEU A 314 -33.43 3.54 -18.20
C LEU A 314 -34.05 3.96 -19.55
N SER A 315 -33.66 3.32 -20.65
CA SER A 315 -34.25 3.57 -21.97
C SER A 315 -35.69 3.09 -22.07
N ASN A 316 -36.01 1.92 -21.53
CA ASN A 316 -37.33 1.29 -21.62
C ASN A 316 -38.37 2.05 -20.80
N VAL A 317 -37.95 2.60 -19.65
CA VAL A 317 -38.79 3.47 -18.82
C VAL A 317 -38.79 4.92 -19.31
N GLY A 318 -38.17 5.24 -20.44
CA GLY A 318 -38.21 6.58 -21.04
C GLY A 318 -37.31 7.63 -20.39
N VAL A 319 -36.58 7.31 -19.31
CA VAL A 319 -35.69 8.27 -18.61
C VAL A 319 -34.62 8.84 -19.54
N LEU A 320 -34.06 8.04 -20.45
CA LEU A 320 -33.03 8.54 -21.38
C LEU A 320 -33.58 9.46 -22.48
N GLN A 321 -34.86 9.33 -22.85
CA GLN A 321 -35.50 10.21 -23.84
C GLN A 321 -35.71 11.61 -23.28
N ASP A 322 -35.90 11.65 -21.96
CA ASP A 322 -36.12 12.82 -21.14
C ASP A 322 -34.82 13.59 -20.80
N LEU A 323 -33.63 13.01 -21.09
CA LEU A 323 -32.32 13.60 -20.82
C LEU A 323 -31.59 13.92 -22.12
N PRO A 324 -31.97 15.01 -22.84
CA PRO A 324 -31.50 15.27 -24.20
C PRO A 324 -29.98 15.47 -24.30
N ALA A 325 -29.32 15.93 -23.22
CA ALA A 325 -27.88 16.13 -23.16
C ALA A 325 -27.05 14.84 -23.30
N VAL A 326 -27.66 13.66 -23.12
CA VAL A 326 -26.96 12.37 -23.23
C VAL A 326 -26.94 11.84 -24.66
N GLY A 327 -27.91 12.21 -25.51
CA GLY A 327 -27.91 11.92 -26.95
C GLY A 327 -27.45 10.50 -27.35
N MET A 328 -28.13 9.44 -26.92
CA MET A 328 -27.76 8.07 -27.32
C MET A 328 -27.99 7.88 -28.83
N SER A 329 -26.92 7.68 -29.62
CA SER A 329 -27.06 7.44 -31.05
C SER A 329 -27.82 6.13 -31.32
N ALA A 330 -28.35 5.95 -32.54
CA ALA A 330 -28.97 4.67 -32.93
C ALA A 330 -27.97 3.51 -32.84
N PHE A 331 -26.70 3.79 -33.15
CA PHE A 331 -25.61 2.84 -33.04
C PHE A 331 -25.35 2.44 -31.57
N ASP A 332 -25.29 3.41 -30.66
CA ASP A 332 -25.10 3.14 -29.22
C ASP A 332 -26.25 2.31 -28.66
N ARG A 333 -27.49 2.64 -29.03
CA ARG A 333 -28.68 1.84 -28.65
C ARG A 333 -28.57 0.39 -29.10
N SER A 334 -28.09 0.15 -30.33
CA SER A 334 -27.89 -1.21 -30.84
C SER A 334 -26.78 -1.95 -30.09
N ARG A 335 -25.65 -1.28 -29.83
CA ARG A 335 -24.51 -1.82 -29.07
C ARG A 335 -24.90 -2.20 -27.65
N VAL A 336 -25.60 -1.30 -26.94
CA VAL A 336 -26.09 -1.53 -25.58
C VAL A 336 -27.07 -2.73 -25.56
N ARG A 337 -28.02 -2.80 -26.50
CA ARG A 337 -28.96 -3.93 -26.63
C ARG A 337 -28.27 -5.26 -26.89
N SER A 338 -27.30 -5.29 -27.80
CA SER A 338 -26.53 -6.50 -28.09
C SER A 338 -25.81 -7.00 -26.84
N ARG A 339 -25.16 -6.11 -26.09
CA ARG A 339 -24.40 -6.49 -24.89
C ARG A 339 -25.27 -6.96 -23.74
N ALA A 340 -26.40 -6.29 -23.50
CA ALA A 340 -27.32 -6.74 -22.46
C ALA A 340 -27.94 -8.12 -22.77
N ALA A 341 -27.99 -8.54 -24.03
CA ALA A 341 -28.50 -9.87 -24.39
C ALA A 341 -27.49 -11.01 -24.12
N GLU A 342 -26.23 -10.72 -23.80
CA GLU A 342 -25.16 -11.72 -23.66
C GLU A 342 -25.29 -12.63 -22.43
N GLY A 343 -26.14 -12.29 -21.44
CA GLY A 343 -26.26 -13.09 -20.23
C GLY A 343 -27.41 -12.68 -19.31
N ALA A 344 -27.83 -13.62 -18.46
CA ALA A 344 -28.85 -13.39 -17.45
C ALA A 344 -28.26 -12.72 -16.19
N PRO A 345 -28.94 -11.72 -15.60
CA PRO A 345 -28.46 -11.06 -14.40
C PRO A 345 -28.51 -11.93 -13.15
N ALA A 346 -27.51 -11.76 -12.28
CA ALA A 346 -27.55 -12.32 -10.94
C ALA A 346 -28.76 -11.79 -10.16
N LEU A 347 -29.30 -12.57 -9.23
CA LEU A 347 -30.53 -12.23 -8.50
C LEU A 347 -30.50 -10.84 -7.84
N TRP A 348 -29.38 -10.50 -7.19
CA TRP A 348 -29.22 -9.20 -6.53
C TRP A 348 -29.19 -8.04 -7.54
N TRP A 349 -28.62 -8.25 -8.73
CA TRP A 349 -28.61 -7.28 -9.82
C TRP A 349 -30.02 -7.09 -10.39
N SER A 350 -30.79 -8.16 -10.57
CA SER A 350 -32.18 -8.09 -11.00
C SER A 350 -33.04 -7.27 -10.02
N ARG A 351 -32.79 -7.39 -8.71
CA ARG A 351 -33.47 -6.55 -7.71
C ARG A 351 -33.15 -5.07 -7.88
N LEU A 352 -31.88 -4.73 -8.14
CA LEU A 352 -31.48 -3.34 -8.41
C LEU A 352 -32.17 -2.80 -9.67
N LEU A 353 -32.16 -3.55 -10.77
CA LEU A 353 -32.82 -3.15 -12.01
C LEU A 353 -34.33 -2.94 -11.80
N HIS A 354 -34.97 -3.81 -11.02
CA HIS A 354 -36.38 -3.67 -10.67
C HIS A 354 -36.64 -2.43 -9.80
N GLN A 355 -35.79 -2.14 -8.82
CA GLN A 355 -35.89 -0.91 -8.02
C GLN A 355 -35.73 0.34 -8.88
N LEU A 356 -34.81 0.33 -9.84
CA LEU A 356 -34.60 1.42 -10.78
C LEU A 356 -35.83 1.63 -11.68
N GLU A 357 -36.41 0.53 -12.18
CA GLU A 357 -37.64 0.55 -12.97
C GLU A 357 -38.82 1.12 -12.18
N GLN A 358 -39.04 0.64 -10.95
CA GLN A 358 -40.09 1.14 -10.06
C GLN A 358 -39.90 2.63 -9.73
N TRP A 359 -38.67 3.05 -9.46
CA TRP A 359 -38.36 4.46 -9.24
C TRP A 359 -38.75 5.29 -10.47
N ALA A 360 -38.35 4.90 -11.67
CA ALA A 360 -38.62 5.64 -12.90
C ALA A 360 -40.12 5.74 -13.21
N GLN A 361 -40.86 4.64 -13.10
CA GLN A 361 -42.31 4.62 -13.27
C GLN A 361 -43.01 5.51 -12.23
N GLY A 362 -42.55 5.48 -10.98
CA GLY A 362 -43.05 6.34 -9.90
C GLY A 362 -42.84 7.83 -10.18
N GLN A 363 -41.71 8.21 -10.81
CA GLN A 363 -41.46 9.59 -11.21
C GLN A 363 -42.43 10.04 -12.32
N GLN A 364 -42.65 9.20 -13.34
CA GLN A 364 -43.56 9.51 -14.44
C GLN A 364 -45.00 9.74 -13.97
N HIS A 365 -45.47 8.92 -13.03
CA HIS A 365 -46.81 9.09 -12.46
C HIS A 365 -46.95 10.41 -11.70
N ARG A 366 -45.94 10.79 -10.90
CA ARG A 366 -45.93 12.08 -10.19
C ARG A 366 -45.93 13.28 -11.13
N THR A 367 -45.19 13.20 -12.24
CA THR A 367 -45.19 14.27 -13.25
C THR A 367 -46.53 14.39 -13.97
N ALA A 368 -47.19 13.26 -14.26
CA ALA A 368 -48.52 13.26 -14.90
C ALA A 368 -49.58 13.90 -13.99
N VAL A 369 -49.66 13.46 -12.72
CA VAL A 369 -50.61 14.01 -11.74
C VAL A 369 -50.39 15.51 -11.52
N ARG A 370 -49.14 15.96 -11.39
CA ARG A 370 -48.84 17.39 -11.23
C ARG A 370 -49.25 18.22 -12.46
N SER A 371 -49.15 17.66 -13.67
CA SER A 371 -49.60 18.31 -14.90
C SER A 371 -51.13 18.47 -14.93
N ASP A 372 -51.86 17.43 -14.52
CA ASP A 372 -53.33 17.45 -14.48
C ASP A 372 -53.85 18.44 -13.42
N ASP A 373 -53.22 18.49 -12.25
CA ASP A 373 -53.57 19.45 -11.18
C ASP A 373 -53.35 20.90 -11.63
N ILE A 374 -52.22 21.18 -12.31
CA ILE A 374 -51.95 22.51 -12.86
C ILE A 374 -52.99 22.88 -13.94
N ALA A 375 -53.31 21.95 -14.84
CA ALA A 375 -54.31 22.16 -15.88
C ALA A 375 -55.69 22.46 -15.29
N ALA A 376 -56.10 21.72 -14.24
CA ALA A 376 -57.36 21.95 -13.54
C ALA A 376 -57.41 23.33 -12.87
N ILE A 377 -56.32 23.76 -12.21
CA ILE A 377 -56.21 25.10 -11.61
C ILE A 377 -56.28 26.20 -12.68
N THR A 378 -55.55 26.05 -13.79
CA THR A 378 -55.59 27.03 -14.89
C THR A 378 -56.96 27.14 -15.54
N ASN A 379 -57.68 26.03 -15.71
CA ASN A 379 -59.04 26.04 -16.25
C ASN A 379 -60.04 26.70 -15.28
N HIS A 380 -59.84 26.53 -13.97
CA HIS A 380 -60.70 27.18 -12.97
C HIS A 380 -60.45 28.70 -12.88
N LEU A 381 -59.21 29.15 -13.09
CA LEU A 381 -58.85 30.57 -13.06
C LEU A 381 -59.14 31.31 -14.38
N GLY A 382 -59.02 30.64 -15.53
CA GLY A 382 -59.30 31.22 -16.85
C GLY A 382 -60.78 31.30 -17.22
N GLY A 383 -61.67 30.70 -16.42
CA GLY A 383 -63.12 30.67 -16.65
C GLY A 383 -63.92 31.77 -15.94
N ARG A 384 -63.27 32.76 -15.31
CA ARG A 384 -63.96 33.95 -14.77
C ARG A 384 -63.78 35.13 -15.73
N PRO A 385 -64.84 35.61 -16.40
CA PRO A 385 -64.80 36.85 -17.17
C PRO A 385 -64.59 38.08 -16.28
#